data_AF-A0A7W3FM64-F1
#
_entry.id   AF-A0A7W3FM64-F1
#
_cell.length_a   1.000
_cell.length_b   1.000
_cell.length_c   1.000
_cell.angle_alpha   90.00
_cell.angle_beta   90.00
_cell.angle_gamma   90.00
#
_symmetry.space_group_name_H-M   'P 1'
#
loop_
_entity.id
_entity.type
_entity.pdbx_description
1 polymer ?
#
loop_
_entity_poly.entity_id
_entity_poly.type
_entity_poly.pdbx_seq_one_letter_code
_entity_poly.pdbx_strand_id
1 'polypeptide(L)'
;MWTLFNVVRWLITGAALWWLCSVVFEKGTTAEGAVFGLMLFGQVVFWPLALLWGLPWLFRRRTPKFKKHRPEEFEPTISHDHIALDLGRDTIWIRDPVKGERYLRRAEVLAIRTGEYNYKGIVTHRLEVQVRDVVNPFWLVPFVRHSDRWLKSTAVNETERDEWFARMKAWLIEARTT
;
A
#
# COMPACT_ATOMS: atom_id res chain seq x y z
N MET A 1 5.38 -11.28 11.32
CA MET A 1 6.73 -10.68 11.52
C MET A 1 6.70 -9.29 12.17
N TRP A 2 5.53 -8.69 12.45
CA TRP A 2 5.43 -7.34 13.06
C TRP A 2 5.45 -7.36 14.61
N THR A 3 5.21 -8.51 15.23
CA THR A 3 5.14 -8.66 16.69
C THR A 3 6.52 -8.71 17.34
N LEU A 4 7.45 -9.54 16.84
CA LEU A 4 8.80 -9.67 17.41
C LEU A 4 9.61 -8.37 17.32
N PHE A 5 9.57 -7.67 16.18
CA PHE A 5 10.27 -6.39 16.01
C PHE A 5 9.74 -5.32 16.97
N ASN A 6 8.41 -5.27 17.18
CA ASN A 6 7.83 -4.35 18.15
C ASN A 6 8.23 -4.70 19.60
N VAL A 7 8.27 -5.98 19.96
CA VAL A 7 8.71 -6.43 21.28
C VAL A 7 10.18 -6.05 21.53
N VAL A 8 11.07 -6.33 20.58
CA VAL A 8 12.49 -5.95 20.67
C VAL A 8 12.64 -4.42 20.79
N ARG A 9 11.85 -3.66 20.02
CA ARG A 9 11.87 -2.19 20.09
C ARG A 9 11.47 -1.66 21.45
N TRP A 10 10.43 -2.23 22.06
CA TRP A 10 9.99 -1.85 23.41
C TRP A 10 11.00 -2.24 24.48
N LEU A 11 11.65 -3.41 24.36
CA LEU A 11 12.72 -3.84 25.28
C LEU A 11 13.93 -2.89 25.23
N ILE A 12 14.40 -2.51 24.04
CA ILE A 12 15.52 -1.57 23.88
C ILE A 12 15.16 -0.19 24.44
N THR A 13 13.93 0.28 24.19
CA THR A 13 13.45 1.57 24.71
C THR A 13 13.34 1.55 26.23
N GLY A 14 12.87 0.44 26.81
CA GLY A 14 12.80 0.26 28.27
C GLY A 14 14.18 0.21 28.92
N ALA A 15 15.14 -0.51 28.33
CA ALA A 15 16.52 -0.57 28.83
C ALA A 15 17.21 0.80 28.78
N ALA A 16 17.00 1.56 27.71
CA ALA A 16 17.51 2.93 27.57
C ALA A 16 16.94 3.88 28.63
N LEU A 17 15.63 3.78 28.90
CA LEU A 17 14.96 4.60 29.92
C LEU A 17 15.43 4.22 31.33
N TRP A 18 15.56 2.92 31.62
CA TRP A 18 16.11 2.43 32.89
C TRP A 18 17.51 2.99 33.12
N TRP A 19 18.40 2.86 32.12
CA TRP A 19 19.77 3.35 32.22
C TRP A 19 19.82 4.86 32.45
N LEU A 20 18.98 5.63 31.76
CA LEU A 20 18.90 7.07 31.95
C LEU A 20 18.47 7.43 33.38
N CYS A 21 17.44 6.75 33.91
CA CYS A 21 17.03 6.93 35.29
C CYS A 21 18.19 6.61 36.25
N SER A 22 18.89 5.48 36.08
CA SER A 22 20.03 5.11 36.93
C SER A 22 21.16 6.13 36.91
N VAL A 23 21.57 6.63 35.73
CA VAL A 23 22.63 7.64 35.59
C VAL A 23 22.22 8.98 36.23
N VAL A 24 20.96 9.39 36.06
CA VAL A 24 20.43 10.61 36.68
C VAL A 24 20.36 10.48 38.20
N PHE A 25 19.96 9.32 38.73
CA PHE A 25 19.92 9.07 40.17
C PHE A 25 21.31 8.95 40.81
N GLU A 26 22.31 8.36 40.13
CA GLU A 26 23.66 8.19 40.68
C GLU A 26 24.55 9.43 40.53
N LYS A 27 24.45 10.17 39.42
CA LYS A 27 25.36 11.29 39.09
C LYS A 27 24.70 12.67 39.03
N GLY A 28 23.37 12.75 39.16
CA GLY A 28 22.60 13.99 39.05
C GLY A 28 22.70 14.94 40.26
N THR A 29 23.46 14.59 41.30
CA THR A 29 23.62 15.42 42.50
C THR A 29 24.64 16.55 42.32
N THR A 30 25.38 16.58 41.20
CA THR A 30 26.35 17.64 40.86
C THR A 30 26.09 18.19 39.44
N ALA A 31 26.28 19.50 39.25
CA ALA A 31 25.99 20.18 37.98
C ALA A 31 26.82 19.64 36.80
N GLU A 32 28.08 19.27 37.03
CA GLU A 32 28.97 18.69 36.02
C GLU A 32 28.54 17.27 35.62
N GLY A 33 28.08 16.46 36.58
CA GLY A 33 27.56 15.11 36.33
C GLY A 33 26.28 15.12 35.48
N ALA A 34 25.42 16.13 35.67
CA ALA A 34 24.21 16.30 34.87
C ALA A 34 24.52 16.66 33.40
N VAL A 35 25.49 17.54 33.15
CA VAL A 35 25.91 17.91 31.78
C VAL A 35 26.53 16.72 31.06
N PHE A 36 27.40 15.96 31.74
CA PHE A 36 28.00 14.76 31.18
C PHE A 36 26.95 13.67 30.86
N GLY A 37 25.97 13.48 31.76
CA GLY A 37 24.83 12.59 31.52
C GLY A 37 23.98 13.01 30.31
N LEU A 38 23.75 14.31 30.13
CA LEU A 38 23.00 14.85 28.99
C LEU A 38 23.73 14.62 27.66
N MET A 39 25.06 14.83 27.62
CA MET A 39 25.88 14.56 26.43
C MET A 39 25.88 13.08 26.04
N LEU A 40 26.06 12.19 27.02
CA LEU A 40 26.02 10.74 26.78
C LEU A 40 24.63 10.28 26.32
N PHE A 41 23.56 10.84 26.87
CA PHE A 41 22.20 10.55 26.41
C PHE A 41 21.99 10.96 24.95
N GLY A 42 22.41 12.18 24.58
CA GLY A 42 22.28 12.69 23.22
C GLY A 42 23.03 11.83 22.19
N GLN A 43 24.17 11.26 22.56
CA GLN A 43 24.98 10.45 21.64
C GLN A 43 24.59 8.97 21.61
N VAL A 44 24.41 8.35 22.77
CA VAL A 44 24.31 6.89 22.91
C VAL A 44 22.86 6.39 22.93
N VAL A 45 21.92 7.22 23.36
CA VAL A 45 20.52 6.80 23.52
C VAL A 45 19.61 7.45 22.50
N PHE A 46 19.74 8.77 22.31
CA PHE A 46 18.88 9.52 21.42
C PHE A 46 19.02 9.08 19.95
N TRP A 47 20.24 9.01 19.40
CA TRP A 47 20.44 8.61 18.00
C TRP A 47 19.98 7.17 17.71
N PRO A 48 20.31 6.16 18.53
CA PRO A 48 19.82 4.81 18.28
C PRO A 48 18.30 4.69 18.38
N LEU A 49 17.65 5.37 19.33
CA LEU A 49 16.18 5.38 19.41
C LEU A 49 15.56 6.14 18.23
N ALA A 50 16.12 7.28 17.84
CA ALA A 50 15.66 8.05 16.68
C ALA A 50 15.78 7.24 15.38
N LEU A 51 16.85 6.47 15.20
CA LEU A 51 16.99 5.57 14.06
C LEU A 51 16.03 4.37 14.17
N LEU A 52 15.95 3.72 15.34
CA LEU A 52 15.09 2.55 15.55
C LEU A 52 13.60 2.86 15.33
N TRP A 53 13.16 4.08 15.65
CA TRP A 53 11.76 4.53 15.50
C TRP A 53 11.50 5.34 14.22
N GLY A 54 12.46 6.13 13.75
CA GLY A 54 12.34 6.98 12.57
C GLY A 54 12.62 6.27 11.25
N LEU A 55 13.54 5.30 11.23
CA LEU A 55 13.87 4.54 10.03
C LEU A 55 12.67 3.74 9.48
N PRO A 56 11.85 3.04 10.31
CA PRO A 56 10.62 2.41 9.84
C PRO A 56 9.59 3.38 9.29
N TRP A 57 9.58 4.64 9.74
CA TRP A 57 8.68 5.67 9.23
C TRP A 57 9.13 6.17 7.84
N LEU A 58 10.44 6.35 7.64
CA LEU A 58 11.04 6.66 6.32
C LEU A 58 10.75 5.57 5.28
N PHE A 59 10.80 4.30 5.70
CA PHE A 59 10.52 3.16 4.84
C PHE A 59 9.06 2.71 4.85
N ARG A 60 8.17 3.40 5.58
CA ARG A 60 6.74 3.13 5.51
C ARG A 60 6.27 3.51 4.11
N ARG A 61 6.10 2.51 3.24
CA ARG A 61 5.47 2.69 1.93
C ARG A 61 4.20 3.51 2.15
N ARG A 62 4.23 4.77 1.71
CA ARG A 62 3.02 5.60 1.68
C ARG A 62 2.04 4.82 0.83
N THR A 63 0.91 4.45 1.41
CA THR A 63 -0.23 3.97 0.62
C THR A 63 -0.44 5.01 -0.48
N PRO A 64 -0.54 4.59 -1.76
CA PRO A 64 -0.76 5.55 -2.83
C PRO A 64 -2.01 6.35 -2.45
N LYS A 65 -1.86 7.66 -2.28
CA LYS A 65 -3.02 8.54 -2.12
C LYS A 65 -3.91 8.29 -3.33
N PHE A 66 -5.16 7.89 -3.12
CA PHE A 66 -6.18 7.90 -4.16
C PHE A 66 -6.07 9.26 -4.86
N LYS A 67 -5.69 9.25 -6.14
CA LYS A 67 -5.53 10.49 -6.90
C LYS A 67 -6.92 11.10 -7.07
N LYS A 68 -7.01 12.42 -6.93
CA LYS A 68 -8.20 13.18 -7.33
C LYS A 68 -8.41 12.96 -8.82
N HIS A 69 -9.42 12.18 -9.20
CA HIS A 69 -9.92 12.16 -10.58
C HIS A 69 -10.31 13.58 -10.96
N ARG A 70 -10.15 13.95 -12.23
CA ARG A 70 -10.72 15.21 -12.74
C ARG A 70 -12.23 15.00 -12.85
N PRO A 71 -13.07 15.65 -12.00
CA PRO A 71 -14.51 15.38 -11.98
C PRO A 71 -15.21 15.78 -13.28
N GLU A 72 -14.59 16.67 -14.08
CA GLU A 72 -15.08 17.04 -15.41
C GLU A 72 -15.05 15.85 -16.39
N GLU A 73 -14.03 14.98 -16.28
CA GLU A 73 -13.77 13.88 -17.21
C GLU A 73 -14.23 12.52 -16.66
N PHE A 74 -14.24 12.35 -15.34
CA PHE A 74 -14.51 11.06 -14.71
C PHE A 74 -14.99 11.21 -13.26
N GLU A 75 -16.16 10.66 -12.95
CA GLU A 75 -16.74 10.63 -11.61
C GLU A 75 -16.96 9.17 -11.18
N PRO A 76 -16.13 8.63 -10.26
CA PRO A 76 -16.21 7.22 -9.91
C PRO A 76 -17.51 6.91 -9.17
N THR A 77 -18.34 6.06 -9.76
CA THR A 77 -19.50 5.47 -9.07
C THR A 77 -19.06 4.34 -8.15
N ILE A 78 -18.11 3.53 -8.61
CA ILE A 78 -17.51 2.42 -7.87
C ILE A 78 -16.00 2.50 -8.05
N SER A 79 -15.23 2.35 -6.96
CA SER A 79 -13.77 2.51 -6.99
C SER A 79 -13.03 1.49 -6.14
N HIS A 80 -11.84 1.13 -6.61
CA HIS A 80 -10.80 0.37 -5.93
C HIS A 80 -9.43 1.02 -6.21
N ASP A 81 -8.36 0.51 -5.58
CA ASP A 81 -7.02 1.11 -5.59
C ASP A 81 -6.45 1.29 -7.02
N HIS A 82 -6.79 0.39 -7.94
CA HIS A 82 -6.24 0.34 -9.31
C HIS A 82 -7.30 0.35 -10.42
N ILE A 83 -8.58 0.44 -10.06
CA ILE A 83 -9.70 0.38 -11.00
C ILE A 83 -10.87 1.17 -10.46
N ALA A 84 -11.53 1.95 -11.31
CA ALA A 84 -12.75 2.65 -10.96
C ALA A 84 -13.65 2.73 -12.18
N LEU A 85 -14.96 2.77 -11.95
CA LEU A 85 -15.97 2.77 -12.98
C LEU A 85 -16.92 3.96 -12.78
N ASP A 86 -17.12 4.72 -13.85
CA ASP A 86 -18.11 5.80 -13.96
C ASP A 86 -19.28 5.25 -14.78
N LEU A 87 -20.38 4.90 -14.10
CA LEU A 87 -21.58 4.38 -14.76
C LEU A 87 -22.33 5.45 -15.54
N GLY A 88 -22.19 6.73 -15.16
CA GLY A 88 -22.89 7.84 -15.81
C GLY A 88 -22.28 8.19 -17.18
N ARG A 89 -20.94 8.14 -17.29
CA ARG A 89 -20.20 8.44 -18.52
C ARG A 89 -19.73 7.21 -19.28
N ASP A 90 -20.13 6.02 -18.83
CA ASP A 90 -19.74 4.73 -19.40
C ASP A 90 -18.23 4.56 -19.63
N THR A 91 -17.46 5.01 -18.64
CA THR A 91 -16.00 5.09 -18.72
C THR A 91 -15.40 4.31 -17.55
N ILE A 92 -14.26 3.68 -17.81
CA ILE A 92 -13.46 3.02 -16.78
C ILE A 92 -12.10 3.69 -16.67
N TRP A 93 -11.66 3.87 -15.44
CA TRP A 93 -10.29 4.21 -15.12
C TRP A 93 -9.55 2.96 -14.66
N ILE A 94 -8.41 2.68 -15.28
CA ILE A 94 -7.53 1.58 -14.91
C ILE A 94 -6.12 2.09 -14.66
N ARG A 95 -5.43 1.44 -13.73
CA ARG A 95 -4.04 1.76 -13.38
C ARG A 95 -3.19 0.50 -13.37
N ASP A 96 -2.22 0.49 -14.28
CA ASP A 96 -1.15 -0.49 -14.32
C ASP A 96 0.10 0.11 -13.64
N PRO A 97 0.70 -0.57 -12.64
CA PRO A 97 1.89 -0.08 -11.95
C PRO A 97 3.08 0.25 -12.87
N VAL A 98 3.16 -0.38 -14.04
CA VAL A 98 4.26 -0.21 -15.00
C VAL A 98 3.88 0.79 -16.09
N LYS A 99 2.66 0.69 -16.64
CA LYS A 99 2.24 1.50 -17.80
C LYS A 99 1.62 2.85 -17.44
N GLY A 100 1.25 3.03 -16.17
CA GLY A 100 0.61 4.25 -15.68
C GLY A 100 -0.91 4.11 -15.60
N GLU A 101 -1.62 5.19 -15.87
CA GLU A 101 -3.08 5.26 -15.75
C GLU A 101 -3.73 5.55 -17.10
N ARG A 102 -4.93 5.01 -17.30
CA ARG A 102 -5.69 5.22 -18.53
C ARG A 102 -7.18 5.25 -18.24
N TYR A 103 -7.85 6.16 -18.93
CA TYR A 103 -9.30 6.21 -19.02
C TYR A 103 -9.70 5.54 -20.33
N LEU A 104 -10.66 4.64 -20.26
CA LEU A 104 -11.14 3.85 -21.38
C LEU A 104 -12.65 3.95 -21.45
N ARG A 105 -13.19 4.18 -22.63
CA ARG A 105 -14.61 4.00 -22.90
C ARG A 105 -14.91 2.51 -23.03
N ARG A 106 -16.16 2.12 -22.80
CA ARG A 106 -16.60 0.73 -22.96
C ARG A 106 -16.21 0.13 -24.31
N ALA A 107 -16.36 0.87 -25.41
CA ALA A 107 -16.01 0.44 -26.77
C ALA A 107 -14.51 0.17 -27.00
N GLU A 108 -13.64 0.69 -26.14
CA GLU A 108 -12.19 0.46 -26.21
C GLU A 108 -11.78 -0.81 -25.48
N VAL A 109 -12.66 -1.38 -24.66
CA VAL A 109 -12.41 -2.63 -23.92
C VAL A 109 -12.93 -3.80 -24.73
N LEU A 110 -12.01 -4.69 -25.14
CA LEU A 110 -12.32 -5.84 -25.99
C LEU A 110 -12.71 -7.07 -25.17
N ALA A 111 -11.96 -7.33 -24.11
CA ALA A 111 -12.14 -8.47 -23.24
C ALA A 111 -11.52 -8.20 -21.87
N ILE A 112 -11.96 -8.96 -20.89
CA ILE A 112 -11.40 -8.99 -19.54
C ILE A 112 -11.15 -10.43 -19.14
N ARG A 113 -10.07 -10.66 -18.39
CA ARG A 113 -9.73 -11.96 -17.83
C ARG A 113 -9.22 -11.79 -16.41
N THR A 114 -9.34 -12.83 -15.61
CA THR A 114 -8.63 -12.93 -14.33
C THR A 114 -7.25 -13.52 -14.59
N GLY A 115 -6.27 -13.05 -13.84
CA GLY A 115 -4.91 -13.57 -13.88
C GLY A 115 -4.30 -13.57 -12.49
N GLU A 116 -3.17 -14.28 -12.38
CA GLU A 116 -2.34 -14.29 -11.20
C GLU A 116 -0.88 -14.39 -11.60
N TYR A 117 0.00 -13.88 -10.76
CA TYR A 117 1.42 -14.17 -10.86
C TYR A 117 1.99 -14.47 -9.49
N ASN A 118 2.91 -15.43 -9.43
CA ASN A 118 3.65 -15.76 -8.22
C ASN A 118 5.09 -15.27 -8.39
N TYR A 119 5.51 -14.36 -7.51
CA TYR A 119 6.89 -13.91 -7.46
C TYR A 119 7.43 -13.99 -6.05
N LYS A 120 8.50 -14.78 -5.85
CA LYS A 120 9.13 -14.98 -4.53
C LYS A 120 8.15 -15.42 -3.43
N GLY A 121 7.20 -16.28 -3.77
CA GLY A 121 6.19 -16.79 -2.84
C GLY A 121 5.08 -15.80 -2.50
N ILE A 122 5.00 -14.68 -3.23
CA ILE A 122 3.93 -13.70 -3.15
C ILE A 122 3.04 -13.92 -4.37
N VAL A 123 1.80 -14.37 -4.13
CA VAL A 123 0.78 -14.50 -5.17
C VAL A 123 0.02 -13.19 -5.23
N THR A 124 0.05 -12.55 -6.40
CA THR A 124 -0.70 -11.32 -6.65
C THR A 124 -1.77 -11.61 -7.70
N HIS A 125 -3.02 -11.39 -7.30
CA HIS A 125 -4.18 -11.51 -8.16
C HIS A 125 -4.36 -10.23 -8.98
N ARG A 126 -4.78 -10.37 -10.24
CA ARG A 126 -4.95 -9.24 -11.16
C ARG A 126 -6.11 -9.44 -12.12
N LEU A 127 -6.61 -8.33 -12.65
CA LEU A 127 -7.43 -8.32 -13.85
C LEU A 127 -6.56 -7.96 -15.05
N GLU A 128 -6.76 -8.69 -16.14
CA GLU A 128 -6.13 -8.44 -17.42
C GLU A 128 -7.18 -7.84 -18.35
N VAL A 129 -7.04 -6.55 -18.62
CA VAL A 129 -7.97 -5.79 -19.47
C VAL A 129 -7.36 -5.70 -20.86
N GLN A 130 -8.01 -6.35 -21.82
CA GLN A 130 -7.64 -6.26 -23.22
C GLN A 130 -8.31 -5.05 -23.85
N VAL A 131 -7.52 -4.20 -24.49
CA VAL A 131 -7.98 -2.93 -25.05
C VAL A 131 -7.69 -2.85 -26.55
N ARG A 132 -8.45 -2.00 -27.24
CA ARG A 132 -8.29 -1.69 -28.66
C ARG A 132 -7.13 -0.70 -28.88
N ASP A 133 -5.93 -1.10 -28.45
CA ASP A 133 -4.70 -0.35 -28.63
C ASP A 133 -3.59 -1.30 -29.13
N VAL A 134 -2.91 -0.89 -30.19
CA VAL A 134 -1.82 -1.67 -30.80
C VAL A 134 -0.55 -1.61 -29.95
N VAL A 135 -0.30 -0.50 -29.25
CA VAL A 135 0.93 -0.29 -28.47
C VAL A 135 0.82 -1.00 -27.12
N ASN A 136 -0.31 -0.86 -26.45
CA ASN A 136 -0.56 -1.46 -25.15
C ASN A 136 -1.88 -2.25 -25.14
N PRO A 137 -1.91 -3.43 -25.80
CA PRO A 137 -3.14 -4.21 -25.96
C PRO A 137 -3.65 -4.81 -24.65
N PHE A 138 -2.79 -4.93 -23.63
CA PHE A 138 -3.14 -5.47 -22.31
C PHE A 138 -2.74 -4.52 -21.20
N TRP A 139 -3.63 -4.35 -20.24
CA TRP A 139 -3.40 -3.60 -19.01
C TRP A 139 -3.63 -4.51 -17.81
N LEU A 140 -2.68 -4.48 -16.87
CA LEU A 140 -2.70 -5.34 -15.70
C LEU A 140 -3.10 -4.53 -14.47
N VAL A 141 -4.25 -4.87 -13.89
CA VAL A 141 -4.82 -4.20 -12.71
C VAL A 141 -4.63 -5.12 -11.50
N PRO A 142 -3.69 -4.84 -10.59
CA PRO A 142 -3.40 -5.70 -9.46
C PRO A 142 -4.31 -5.45 -8.26
N PHE A 143 -4.60 -6.50 -7.48
CA PHE A 143 -5.35 -6.46 -6.24
C PHE A 143 -4.40 -6.80 -5.08
N VAL A 144 -3.89 -5.76 -4.41
CA VAL A 144 -2.80 -5.86 -3.40
C VAL A 144 -3.16 -5.16 -2.09
N ARG A 145 -4.45 -4.92 -1.85
CA ARG A 145 -4.92 -4.10 -0.72
C ARG A 145 -4.57 -4.75 0.61
N HIS A 146 -4.64 -6.08 0.66
CA HIS A 146 -4.26 -6.86 1.82
C HIS A 146 -2.87 -7.46 1.59
N SER A 147 -2.02 -7.49 2.63
CA SER A 147 -0.65 -7.99 2.52
C SER A 147 -0.61 -9.42 1.97
N ASP A 148 -0.16 -9.62 0.74
CA ASP A 148 -0.04 -10.92 0.04
C ASP A 148 0.87 -11.97 0.73
N ARG A 149 1.47 -11.64 1.90
CA ARG A 149 2.31 -12.56 2.69
C ARG A 149 1.52 -13.57 3.52
N TRP A 150 0.20 -13.51 3.55
CA TRP A 150 -0.61 -14.37 4.40
C TRP A 150 -1.77 -14.99 3.62
N LEU A 151 -2.02 -16.29 3.84
CA LEU A 151 -2.99 -17.06 3.05
C LEU A 151 -4.39 -16.44 3.03
N LYS A 152 -4.87 -15.89 4.16
CA LYS A 152 -6.21 -15.28 4.18
C LYS A 152 -6.28 -13.94 3.45
N SER A 153 -5.20 -13.16 3.41
CA SER A 153 -5.20 -11.90 2.65
C SER A 153 -5.11 -12.13 1.14
N THR A 154 -4.42 -13.20 0.71
CA THR A 154 -4.45 -13.67 -0.68
C THR A 154 -5.87 -14.04 -1.11
N ALA A 155 -6.60 -14.82 -0.30
CA ALA A 155 -7.99 -15.18 -0.59
C ALA A 155 -8.94 -13.97 -0.66
N VAL A 156 -8.71 -12.95 0.18
CA VAL A 156 -9.49 -11.69 0.12
C VAL A 156 -9.19 -10.93 -1.17
N ASN A 157 -7.92 -10.81 -1.56
CA ASN A 157 -7.53 -10.16 -2.82
C ASN A 157 -8.09 -10.91 -4.04
N GLU A 158 -8.15 -12.25 -3.99
CA GLU A 158 -8.81 -13.08 -5.00
C GLU A 158 -10.31 -12.79 -5.09
N THR A 159 -10.99 -12.71 -3.95
CA THR A 159 -12.42 -12.44 -3.88
C THR A 159 -12.74 -11.05 -4.41
N GLU A 160 -11.94 -10.04 -4.02
CA GLU A 160 -12.06 -8.67 -4.54
C GLU A 160 -11.85 -8.64 -6.07
N ARG A 161 -10.85 -9.38 -6.60
CA ARG A 161 -10.63 -9.53 -8.05
C ARG A 161 -11.88 -10.10 -8.72
N ASP A 162 -12.47 -11.16 -8.18
CA ASP A 162 -13.59 -11.87 -8.80
C ASP A 162 -14.89 -11.05 -8.76
N GLU A 163 -15.14 -10.32 -7.69
CA GLU A 163 -16.24 -9.36 -7.66
C GLU A 163 -16.07 -8.29 -8.73
N TRP A 164 -14.86 -7.74 -8.88
CA TRP A 164 -14.56 -6.76 -9.92
C TRP A 164 -14.65 -7.36 -11.32
N PHE A 165 -14.22 -8.59 -11.52
CA PHE A 165 -14.40 -9.33 -12.77
C PHE A 165 -15.89 -9.44 -13.14
N ALA A 166 -16.72 -9.84 -12.17
CA ALA A 166 -18.16 -9.97 -12.37
C ALA A 166 -18.82 -8.62 -12.73
N ARG A 167 -18.48 -7.55 -11.99
CA ARG A 167 -18.96 -6.17 -12.27
C ARG A 167 -18.58 -5.73 -13.67
N MET A 168 -17.30 -5.90 -14.03
CA MET A 168 -16.77 -5.54 -15.35
C MET A 168 -17.43 -6.34 -16.47
N LYS A 169 -17.66 -7.64 -16.25
CA LYS A 169 -18.33 -8.50 -17.23
C LYS A 169 -19.77 -8.06 -17.45
N ALA A 170 -20.50 -7.75 -16.38
CA ALA A 170 -21.87 -7.24 -16.47
C ALA A 170 -21.91 -5.92 -17.25
N TRP A 171 -21.03 -4.98 -16.90
CA TRP A 171 -20.88 -3.70 -17.59
C TRP A 171 -20.61 -3.85 -19.09
N LEU A 172 -19.74 -4.77 -19.50
CA LEU A 172 -19.48 -5.03 -20.92
C LEU A 172 -20.66 -5.68 -21.67
N ILE A 173 -21.49 -6.47 -20.97
CA ILE A 173 -22.63 -7.18 -21.59
C ILE A 173 -23.82 -6.25 -21.81
N GLU A 174 -24.09 -5.32 -20.88
CA GLU A 174 -25.25 -4.43 -20.93
C GLU A 174 -25.34 -3.60 -22.24
N ALA A 175 -24.20 -3.32 -22.88
CA ALA A 175 -24.15 -2.63 -24.19
C ALA A 175 -24.43 -3.53 -25.40
N ARG A 176 -24.44 -4.87 -25.26
CA ARG A 176 -24.74 -5.78 -26.37
C ARG A 176 -26.23 -6.08 -26.52
N THR A 177 -27.02 -5.70 -25.52
CA THR A 177 -28.47 -5.91 -25.44
C THR A 177 -29.27 -4.64 -25.77
N THR A 178 -28.60 -3.54 -26.07
CA THR A 178 -29.18 -2.28 -26.56
C THR A 178 -28.69 -2.02 -27.98
#